data_AF-A0AAD7W643-F1
#
_entry.id   AF-A0AAD7W643-F1
#
_cell.length_a   1.000
_cell.length_b   1.000
_cell.length_c   1.000
_cell.angle_alpha   90.00
_cell.angle_beta   90.00
_cell.angle_gamma   90.00
#
_symmetry.space_group_name_H-M   'P 1'
#
loop_
_entity.id
_entity.type
_entity.pdbx_description
1 polymer ?
#
loop_
_entity_poly.entity_id
_entity_poly.type
_entity_poly.pdbx_seq_one_letter_code
_entity_poly.pdbx_strand_id
1 'polypeptide(L)'
;MSGVLGLVEKYKTLLVELSGVLLVPPSRDAQTHLIAMEWKPMEINPEMLNKVLSKLGVGGSWRFVDVLGLEDESLSSVPSPSCAVMLLFPLTQQHESFREKQMGKLGATKGNPKVYFLKQTVVNSCGTVGLLHAVANNQDKMEF
;
A
#
# COMPACT_ATOMS: atom_id res chain seq x y z
N MET A 1 8.71 19.86 -0.51
CA MET A 1 8.74 18.52 -1.16
C MET A 1 9.66 17.50 -0.49
N SER A 2 10.70 17.87 0.29
CA SER A 2 11.61 16.88 0.92
C SER A 2 10.97 16.02 2.04
N GLY A 3 10.04 16.57 2.83
CA GLY A 3 9.52 15.91 4.04
C GLY A 3 8.79 14.59 3.81
N VAL A 4 7.95 14.50 2.77
CA VAL A 4 7.16 13.28 2.48
C VAL A 4 8.07 12.11 2.08
N LEU A 5 9.11 12.35 1.27
CA LEU A 5 10.10 11.31 0.95
C LEU A 5 10.85 10.84 2.19
N GLY A 6 11.30 11.77 3.04
CA GLY A 6 12.00 11.44 4.28
C GLY A 6 11.14 10.61 5.26
N LEU A 7 9.82 10.85 5.30
CA LEU A 7 8.91 10.02 6.09
C LEU A 7 8.73 8.61 5.49
N VAL A 8 8.67 8.49 4.16
CA VAL A 8 8.59 7.18 3.46
C VAL A 8 9.89 6.37 3.61
N GLU A 9 11.04 7.02 3.73
CA GLU A 9 12.31 6.35 4.07
C GLU A 9 12.39 5.97 5.56
N LYS A 10 11.87 6.82 6.46
CA LYS A 10 11.83 6.58 7.92
C LYS A 10 10.83 5.50 8.34
N TYR A 11 9.68 5.42 7.65
CA TYR A 11 8.64 4.42 7.87
C TYR A 11 8.52 3.51 6.64
N LYS A 12 9.25 2.40 6.67
CA LYS A 12 9.47 1.50 5.54
C LYS A 12 8.26 0.60 5.23
N THR A 13 7.10 1.19 4.95
CA THR A 13 5.86 0.45 4.64
C THR A 13 4.95 1.24 3.69
N LEU A 14 4.74 0.67 2.50
CA LEU A 14 3.64 0.91 1.56
C LEU A 14 3.40 2.31 0.96
N LEU A 15 3.86 2.45 -0.28
CA LEU A 15 3.06 3.12 -1.32
C LEU A 15 2.10 2.08 -1.92
N VAL A 16 0.80 2.28 -1.75
CA VAL A 16 -0.23 1.41 -2.32
C VAL A 16 -0.57 1.86 -3.76
N GLU A 17 -0.77 0.90 -4.65
CA GLU A 17 -0.80 1.12 -6.10
C GLU A 17 -2.11 1.78 -6.60
N LEU A 18 -1.98 2.95 -7.24
CA LEU A 18 -2.90 3.36 -8.31
C LEU A 18 -2.31 2.96 -9.68
N SER A 19 -3.21 2.76 -10.65
CA SER A 19 -3.06 1.82 -11.77
C SER A 19 -2.44 2.40 -13.05
N GLY A 20 -1.46 1.69 -13.64
CA GLY A 20 -1.04 1.88 -15.03
C GLY A 20 0.15 1.01 -15.50
N VAL A 21 -0.06 0.22 -16.58
CA VAL A 21 0.94 -0.29 -17.57
C VAL A 21 1.99 -1.34 -17.06
N LEU A 22 2.65 -2.21 -17.85
CA LEU A 22 2.26 -3.16 -18.94
C LEU A 22 3.42 -4.20 -19.13
N LEU A 23 3.17 -5.42 -19.66
CA LEU A 23 4.22 -6.37 -20.11
C LEU A 23 3.78 -7.20 -21.34
N VAL A 24 4.52 -7.11 -22.45
CA VAL A 24 4.35 -7.83 -23.76
C VAL A 24 5.74 -7.88 -24.44
N PRO A 25 6.30 -9.01 -24.95
CA PRO A 25 6.01 -9.56 -26.31
C PRO A 25 6.24 -11.10 -26.46
N PRO A 26 6.22 -11.74 -27.66
CA PRO A 26 5.83 -11.29 -29.01
C PRO A 26 4.64 -12.08 -29.62
N SER A 27 4.38 -11.91 -30.93
CA SER A 27 3.13 -12.26 -31.63
C SER A 27 2.77 -13.75 -31.75
N ARG A 28 1.49 -14.04 -31.49
CA ARG A 28 0.53 -14.67 -32.43
C ARG A 28 -0.90 -14.46 -31.94
N ASP A 29 -1.85 -14.41 -32.86
CA ASP A 29 -3.20 -13.90 -32.62
C ASP A 29 -4.02 -14.81 -31.68
N ALA A 30 -4.11 -14.39 -30.42
CA ALA A 30 -5.06 -14.92 -29.45
C ALA A 30 -5.66 -13.74 -28.68
N GLN A 31 -6.82 -13.28 -29.14
CA GLN A 31 -7.53 -12.13 -28.57
C GLN A 31 -8.24 -12.52 -27.27
N THR A 32 -7.48 -12.89 -26.25
CA THR A 32 -8.01 -13.12 -24.90
C THR A 32 -8.47 -11.77 -24.35
N HIS A 33 -9.79 -11.57 -24.33
CA HIS A 33 -10.42 -10.50 -23.57
C HIS A 33 -10.14 -10.74 -22.07
N LEU A 34 -9.00 -10.24 -21.58
CA LEU A 34 -8.69 -10.21 -20.16
C LEU A 34 -9.65 -9.22 -19.52
N ILE A 35 -10.81 -9.72 -19.08
CA ILE A 35 -11.73 -8.96 -18.23
C ILE A 35 -10.93 -8.61 -16.97
N ALA A 36 -10.56 -7.34 -16.83
CA ALA A 36 -9.92 -6.85 -15.63
C ALA A 36 -10.90 -7.09 -14.47
N MET A 37 -10.54 -7.95 -13.52
CA MET A 37 -11.33 -8.10 -12.31
C MET A 37 -11.30 -6.77 -11.57
N GLU A 38 -12.48 -6.22 -11.34
CA GLU A 38 -12.68 -4.95 -10.66
C GLU A 38 -13.51 -5.19 -9.40
N TRP A 39 -13.05 -4.63 -8.28
CA TRP A 39 -13.81 -4.60 -7.04
C TRP A 39 -14.55 -3.27 -6.91
N LYS A 40 -15.61 -3.25 -6.09
CA LYS A 40 -16.22 -1.99 -5.67
C LYS A 40 -15.15 -1.16 -4.92
N PRO A 41 -14.93 0.12 -5.29
CA PRO A 41 -14.05 1.00 -4.55
C PRO A 41 -14.37 1.02 -3.06
N MET A 42 -13.32 0.92 -2.26
CA MET A 42 -13.37 0.83 -0.81
C MET A 42 -12.77 2.11 -0.23
N GLU A 43 -13.53 2.81 0.61
CA GLU A 43 -13.09 4.06 1.21
C GLU A 43 -11.95 3.82 2.20
N ILE A 44 -10.83 4.49 2.01
CA ILE A 44 -9.64 4.34 2.87
C ILE A 44 -9.72 5.39 3.98
N ASN A 45 -10.53 5.08 5.00
CA ASN A 45 -10.66 5.84 6.24
C ASN A 45 -10.55 4.90 7.46
N PRO A 46 -10.29 5.40 8.68
CA PRO A 46 -10.11 4.53 9.85
C PRO A 46 -11.32 3.68 10.22
N GLU A 47 -12.55 4.20 10.11
CA GLU A 47 -13.77 3.44 10.44
C GLU A 47 -13.90 2.20 9.57
N MET A 48 -13.78 2.39 8.25
CA MET A 48 -13.89 1.35 7.25
C MET A 48 -12.73 0.36 7.41
N LEU A 49 -11.49 0.83 7.56
CA LEU A 49 -10.31 -0.04 7.68
C LEU A 49 -10.39 -0.90 8.94
N ASN A 50 -10.78 -0.34 10.08
CA ASN A 50 -10.95 -1.10 11.33
C ASN A 50 -12.09 -2.12 11.24
N LYS A 51 -13.18 -1.79 10.53
CA LYS A 51 -14.29 -2.72 10.26
C LYS A 51 -13.88 -3.89 9.36
N VAL A 52 -12.99 -3.67 8.40
CA VAL A 52 -12.40 -4.75 7.59
C VAL A 52 -11.40 -5.56 8.40
N LEU A 53 -10.53 -4.91 9.17
CA LEU A 53 -9.53 -5.53 10.05
C LEU A 53 -10.17 -6.53 11.02
N SER A 54 -11.22 -6.12 11.73
CA SER A 54 -12.00 -6.98 12.63
C SER A 54 -12.71 -8.12 11.88
N LYS A 55 -13.27 -7.86 10.69
CA LYS A 55 -13.91 -8.90 9.86
C LYS A 55 -12.95 -9.96 9.32
N LEU A 56 -11.67 -9.61 9.19
CA LEU A 56 -10.59 -10.54 8.81
C LEU A 56 -10.05 -11.33 10.03
N GLY A 57 -10.65 -11.16 11.21
CA GLY A 57 -10.27 -11.89 12.42
C GLY A 57 -9.04 -11.35 13.13
N VAL A 58 -8.71 -10.06 12.98
CA VAL A 58 -7.67 -9.42 13.81
C VAL A 58 -8.32 -8.87 15.08
N GLY A 59 -7.65 -9.10 16.22
CA GLY A 59 -8.06 -8.66 17.55
C GLY A 59 -8.04 -7.15 17.75
N GLY A 60 -8.67 -6.69 18.84
CA GLY A 60 -8.90 -5.27 19.12
C GLY A 60 -7.68 -4.46 19.61
N SER A 61 -6.50 -5.05 19.69
CA SER A 61 -5.27 -4.42 20.19
C SER A 61 -4.65 -3.41 19.22
N TRP A 62 -4.93 -3.53 17.91
CA TRP A 62 -4.47 -2.58 16.89
C TRP A 62 -5.63 -1.97 16.12
N ARG A 63 -5.49 -0.69 15.77
CA ARG A 63 -6.46 0.06 14.97
C ARG A 63 -5.79 1.14 14.13
N PHE A 64 -6.37 1.40 12.98
CA PHE A 64 -6.11 2.60 12.19
C PHE A 64 -6.69 3.84 12.89
N VAL A 65 -6.01 4.97 12.71
CA VAL A 65 -6.40 6.32 13.13
C VAL A 65 -6.05 7.29 12.01
N ASP A 66 -6.67 8.46 11.97
CA ASP A 66 -6.26 9.53 11.07
C ASP A 66 -4.94 10.16 11.53
N VAL A 67 -4.13 10.57 10.55
CA VAL A 67 -2.91 11.35 10.76
C VAL A 67 -3.16 12.72 10.15
N LEU A 68 -3.42 13.72 11.00
CA LEU A 68 -3.89 15.04 10.57
C LEU A 68 -2.80 15.92 9.95
N GLY A 69 -1.52 15.61 10.23
CA GLY A 69 -0.35 16.33 9.73
C GLY A 69 0.92 15.49 9.88
N LEU A 70 1.99 15.88 9.19
CA LEU A 70 3.28 15.15 9.16
C LEU A 70 4.41 15.93 9.87
N GLU A 71 4.08 17.09 10.41
CA GLU A 71 4.87 17.90 11.33
C GLU A 71 4.81 17.36 12.77
N ASP A 72 5.87 17.60 13.54
CA ASP A 72 6.07 16.95 14.85
C ASP A 72 4.95 17.24 15.86
N GLU A 73 4.35 18.43 15.80
CA GLU A 73 3.20 18.82 16.65
C GLU A 73 1.98 17.94 16.36
N SER A 74 1.56 17.84 15.09
CA SER A 74 0.45 16.98 14.67
C SER A 74 0.74 15.49 14.90
N LEU A 75 1.97 15.05 14.63
CA LEU A 75 2.39 13.66 14.88
C LEU A 75 2.38 13.28 16.37
N SER A 76 2.54 14.23 17.29
CA SER A 76 2.44 13.96 18.74
C SER A 76 1.07 13.44 19.19
N SER A 77 0.01 13.68 18.39
CA SER A 77 -1.34 13.18 18.64
C SER A 77 -1.55 11.72 18.22
N VAL A 78 -0.64 11.15 17.43
CA VAL A 78 -0.76 9.76 16.92
C VAL A 78 -0.40 8.78 18.04
N PRO A 79 -1.30 7.84 18.41
CA PRO A 79 -1.03 6.86 19.46
C PRO A 79 0.24 6.06 19.18
N SER A 80 1.05 5.89 20.23
CA SER A 80 2.28 5.09 20.22
C SER A 80 2.13 3.87 21.13
N PRO A 81 2.69 2.69 20.76
CA PRO A 81 3.48 2.43 19.55
C PRO A 81 2.64 2.39 18.27
N SER A 82 3.26 2.76 17.14
CA SER A 82 2.69 2.62 15.79
C SER A 82 3.55 1.66 14.95
N CYS A 83 2.93 0.89 14.04
CA CYS A 83 3.60 -0.22 13.35
C CYS A 83 3.43 -0.24 11.82
N ALA A 84 2.54 0.60 11.28
CA ALA A 84 2.32 0.79 9.86
C ALA A 84 1.73 2.19 9.60
N VAL A 85 1.94 2.71 8.39
CA VAL A 85 1.29 3.93 7.87
C VAL A 85 0.70 3.58 6.51
N MET A 86 -0.50 4.08 6.20
CA MET A 86 -1.14 3.91 4.89
C MET A 86 -1.33 5.29 4.26
N LEU A 87 -0.59 5.57 3.19
CA LEU A 87 -0.66 6.85 2.49
C LEU A 87 -1.54 6.73 1.24
N LEU A 88 -2.71 7.36 1.27
CA LEU A 88 -3.51 7.60 0.07
C LEU A 88 -2.99 8.86 -0.64
N PHE A 89 -2.59 8.73 -1.91
CA PHE A 89 -2.02 9.82 -2.69
C PHE A 89 -2.41 9.72 -4.17
N PRO A 90 -2.90 10.80 -4.81
CA PRO A 90 -3.29 10.77 -6.22
C PRO A 90 -2.07 10.61 -7.13
N LEU A 91 -2.03 9.52 -7.89
CA LEU A 91 -1.02 9.38 -8.93
C LEU A 91 -1.32 10.30 -10.11
N THR A 92 -0.25 10.84 -10.68
CA THR A 92 -0.25 11.61 -11.93
C THR A 92 0.77 10.95 -12.84
N GLN A 93 0.73 11.27 -14.13
CA GLN A 93 1.69 10.75 -15.11
C GLN A 93 3.16 11.04 -14.74
N GLN A 94 3.41 12.15 -14.02
CA GLN A 94 4.74 12.46 -13.47
C GLN A 94 5.14 11.48 -12.35
N HIS A 95 4.22 11.10 -11.48
CA HIS A 95 4.47 10.12 -10.42
C HIS A 95 4.72 8.72 -11.00
N GLU A 96 4.01 8.32 -12.06
CA GLU A 96 4.23 7.05 -12.77
C GLU A 96 5.60 7.04 -13.47
N SER A 97 5.91 8.09 -14.24
CA SER A 97 7.22 8.25 -14.90
C SER A 97 8.39 8.27 -13.89
N PHE A 98 8.15 8.78 -12.68
CA PHE A 98 9.14 8.73 -11.60
C PHE A 98 9.26 7.32 -11.02
N ARG A 99 8.14 6.62 -10.76
CA ARG A 99 8.10 5.22 -10.29
C ARG A 99 8.90 4.30 -11.22
N GLU A 100 8.66 4.37 -12.52
CA GLU A 100 9.38 3.57 -13.53
C GLU A 100 10.90 3.82 -13.49
N LYS A 101 11.31 5.08 -13.40
CA LYS A 101 12.73 5.47 -13.27
C LYS A 101 13.36 4.95 -11.97
N GLN A 102 12.61 4.89 -10.86
CA GLN A 102 13.11 4.30 -9.61
C GLN A 102 13.20 2.77 -9.72
N MET A 103 12.20 2.10 -10.29
CA MET A 103 12.22 0.65 -10.50
C MET A 103 13.39 0.23 -11.40
N GLY A 104 13.65 0.96 -12.49
CA GLY A 104 14.79 0.71 -13.37
C GLY A 104 16.15 0.90 -12.68
N LYS A 105 16.27 1.87 -11.76
CA LYS A 105 17.48 2.06 -10.94
C LYS A 105 17.67 0.99 -9.87
N LEU A 106 16.58 0.41 -9.35
CA LEU A 106 16.64 -0.63 -8.32
C LEU A 106 17.18 -1.98 -8.85
N GLY A 107 17.18 -2.17 -10.17
CA GLY A 107 17.72 -3.35 -10.84
C GLY A 107 17.11 -4.67 -10.36
N ALA A 108 17.84 -5.78 -10.55
CA ALA A 108 17.46 -7.09 -10.02
C ALA A 108 17.82 -7.27 -8.53
N THR A 109 17.74 -6.20 -7.73
CA THR A 109 18.01 -6.30 -6.28
C THR A 109 16.94 -7.17 -5.64
N LYS A 110 17.35 -8.36 -5.16
CA LYS A 110 16.45 -9.25 -4.43
C LYS A 110 15.91 -8.51 -3.21
N GLY A 111 14.58 -8.36 -3.13
CA GLY A 111 13.91 -7.75 -1.98
C GLY A 111 14.26 -8.49 -0.68
N ASN A 112 14.09 -7.80 0.46
CA ASN A 112 14.32 -8.42 1.76
C ASN A 112 13.34 -9.61 1.93
N PRO A 113 13.81 -10.87 2.07
CA PRO A 113 12.94 -12.04 2.14
C PRO A 113 12.07 -12.09 3.41
N LYS A 114 12.32 -11.21 4.40
CA LYS A 114 11.45 -11.04 5.58
C LYS A 114 10.24 -10.13 5.32
N VAL A 115 10.20 -9.40 4.21
CA VAL A 115 9.10 -8.50 3.87
C VAL A 115 8.06 -9.26 3.06
N TYR A 116 6.83 -9.32 3.57
CA TYR A 116 5.70 -9.80 2.80
C TYR A 116 5.26 -8.74 1.79
N PHE A 117 5.27 -9.09 0.51
CA PHE A 117 4.83 -8.23 -0.59
C PHE A 117 3.94 -9.00 -1.56
N LEU A 118 2.75 -8.45 -1.82
CA LEU A 118 1.76 -8.91 -2.78
C LEU A 118 1.55 -7.81 -3.84
N LYS A 119 1.69 -8.17 -5.11
CA LYS A 119 1.41 -7.28 -6.23
C LYS A 119 -0.11 -7.10 -6.41
N GLN A 120 -0.57 -5.88 -6.61
CA GLN A 120 -1.96 -5.62 -6.98
C GLN A 120 -2.22 -6.03 -8.44
N THR A 121 -3.22 -6.87 -8.67
CA THR A 121 -3.66 -7.29 -10.03
C THR A 121 -5.14 -7.04 -10.29
N VAL A 122 -5.89 -6.61 -9.28
CA VAL A 122 -7.34 -6.38 -9.32
C VAL A 122 -7.61 -4.89 -9.17
N VAL A 123 -8.45 -4.33 -10.04
CA VAL A 123 -8.79 -2.90 -10.03
C VAL A 123 -9.57 -2.55 -8.75
N ASN A 124 -9.26 -1.40 -8.16
CA ASN A 124 -9.79 -0.91 -6.87
C ASN A 124 -9.49 -1.77 -5.62
N SER A 125 -8.62 -2.79 -5.72
CA SER A 125 -8.26 -3.64 -4.56
C SER A 125 -7.21 -3.02 -3.61
N CYS A 126 -6.76 -1.80 -3.88
CA CYS A 126 -5.69 -1.09 -3.18
C CYS A 126 -5.85 -1.05 -1.67
N GLY A 127 -7.01 -0.66 -1.14
CA GLY A 127 -7.23 -0.63 0.32
C GLY A 127 -7.03 -2.00 0.99
N THR A 128 -7.42 -3.09 0.31
CA THR A 128 -7.29 -4.47 0.83
C THR A 128 -5.85 -4.96 0.76
N VAL A 129 -5.15 -4.71 -0.36
CA VAL A 129 -3.71 -5.01 -0.49
C VAL A 129 -2.91 -4.20 0.55
N GLY A 130 -3.29 -2.95 0.76
CA GLY A 130 -2.76 -2.05 1.78
C GLY A 130 -2.85 -2.63 3.19
N LEU A 131 -4.08 -3.01 3.59
CA LEU A 131 -4.36 -3.61 4.89
C LEU A 131 -3.64 -4.95 5.07
N LEU A 132 -3.64 -5.80 4.04
CA LEU A 132 -2.97 -7.10 4.10
C LEU A 132 -1.46 -6.95 4.34
N HIS A 133 -0.78 -6.04 3.65
CA HIS A 133 0.64 -5.82 3.91
C HIS A 133 0.90 -5.26 5.32
N ALA A 134 0.03 -4.38 5.83
CA ALA A 134 0.18 -3.81 7.18
C ALA A 134 0.12 -4.90 8.27
N VAL A 135 -0.83 -5.83 8.15
CA VAL A 135 -0.97 -6.99 9.05
C VAL A 135 0.14 -8.02 8.83
N ALA A 136 0.39 -8.42 7.58
CA ALA A 136 1.32 -9.51 7.25
C ALA A 136 2.79 -9.19 7.57
N ASN A 137 3.18 -7.91 7.62
CA ASN A 137 4.52 -7.47 8.03
C ASN A 137 4.65 -7.17 9.54
N ASN A 138 3.59 -7.36 10.32
CA ASN A 138 3.54 -7.13 11.78
C ASN A 138 2.89 -8.29 12.55
N GLN A 139 2.89 -9.52 11.99
CA GLN A 139 2.22 -10.70 12.58
C GLN A 139 2.69 -11.01 14.00
N ASP A 140 3.93 -10.65 14.35
CA ASP A 140 4.52 -10.75 15.69
C ASP A 140 3.84 -9.88 16.76
N LYS A 141 3.00 -8.92 16.33
CA LYS A 141 2.29 -7.96 17.19
C LYS A 141 0.77 -8.14 17.16
N MET A 142 0.26 -8.93 16.21
CA MET A 142 -1.18 -9.07 15.95
C MET A 142 -1.74 -10.24 16.75
N GLU A 143 -2.90 -10.01 17.37
CA GLU A 143 -3.73 -11.05 17.96
C GLU A 143 -4.85 -11.41 16.96
N PHE A 144 -5.35 -12.65 17.03
CA PHE A 144 -6.38 -13.19 16.13
C PHE A 144 -7.39 -14.03 16.94
#